data_AF-A0A7V0VZE4-F1
#
_entry.id   AF-A0A7V0VZE4-F1
#
_cell.length_a   1.000
_cell.length_b   1.000
_cell.length_c   1.000
_cell.angle_alpha   90.00
_cell.angle_beta   90.00
_cell.angle_gamma   90.00
#
_symmetry.space_group_name_H-M   'P 1'
#
loop_
_entity.id
_entity.type
_entity.pdbx_description
1 polymer ?
#
loop_
_entity_poly.entity_id
_entity_poly.type
_entity_poly.pdbx_seq_one_letter_code
_entity_poly.pdbx_strand_id
1 'polypeptide(L)'
;MRRNVNKTLSEIGEHVSFIKASQKMKIPEGRRVTGYDIYGVKQDQVSQSFINIALKWRSLKNYPEALKTYRMLLDRLSLQLGPAAEARYGIAEIYMEQHRYMDAIDAFNEFIAKNPTYYRFPEAIFNVAVCYEALRQYDKAYEYYKTYRDTYKDGPNFKGAELKVRQYEYDEDQDGFPFYRELAAGTSDTDPNQRPKK
;
A
#
# COMPACT_ATOMS: atom_id res chain seq x y z
N MET A 1 -8.77 -27.23 -3.98
CA MET A 1 -9.03 -25.89 -3.38
C MET A 1 -9.31 -25.95 -1.87
N ARG A 2 -10.30 -26.72 -1.38
CA ARG A 2 -10.65 -26.81 0.07
C ARG A 2 -9.51 -27.24 1.01
N ARG A 3 -8.66 -28.19 0.58
CA ARG A 3 -7.50 -28.67 1.37
C ARG A 3 -6.48 -27.55 1.66
N ASN A 4 -6.30 -26.60 0.73
CA ASN A 4 -5.37 -25.48 0.90
C ASN A 4 -5.94 -24.44 1.86
N VAL A 5 -7.24 -24.13 1.77
CA VAL A 5 -7.92 -23.22 2.71
C VAL A 5 -7.85 -23.75 4.14
N ASN A 6 -8.15 -25.04 4.35
CA ASN A 6 -8.07 -25.65 5.70
C ASN A 6 -6.66 -25.61 6.28
N LYS A 7 -5.64 -25.85 5.44
CA LYS A 7 -4.23 -25.71 5.86
C LYS A 7 -3.92 -24.28 6.28
N THR A 8 -4.30 -23.28 5.47
CA THR A 8 -4.07 -21.87 5.79
C THR A 8 -4.78 -21.45 7.08
N LEU A 9 -6.00 -21.93 7.32
CA LEU A 9 -6.74 -21.67 8.56
C LEU A 9 -6.07 -22.31 9.79
N SER A 10 -5.52 -23.52 9.65
CA SER A 10 -4.73 -24.17 10.70
C SER A 10 -3.49 -23.35 11.08
N GLU A 11 -2.73 -22.91 10.08
CA GLU A 11 -1.52 -22.09 10.28
C GLU A 11 -1.86 -20.73 10.93
N ILE A 12 -2.99 -20.12 10.56
CA ILE A 12 -3.50 -18.93 11.25
C ILE A 12 -3.78 -19.25 12.73
N GLY A 13 -4.43 -20.38 13.01
CA GLY A 13 -4.73 -20.82 14.37
C GLY A 13 -3.48 -21.02 15.24
N GLU A 14 -2.41 -21.56 14.66
CA GLU A 14 -1.11 -21.73 15.33
C GLU A 14 -0.50 -20.38 15.72
N HIS A 15 -0.44 -19.43 14.78
CA HIS A 15 0.06 -18.07 15.06
C HIS A 15 -0.80 -17.35 16.11
N VAL A 16 -2.14 -17.46 16.03
CA VAL A 16 -3.04 -16.85 17.02
C VAL A 16 -2.81 -17.44 18.41
N SER A 17 -2.63 -18.75 18.51
CA SER A 17 -2.34 -19.44 19.77
C SER A 17 -0.99 -19.01 20.35
N PHE A 18 0.03 -18.88 19.49
CA PHE A 18 1.34 -18.38 19.89
C PHE A 18 1.30 -16.94 20.43
N ILE A 19 0.57 -16.03 19.77
CA ILE A 19 0.43 -14.63 20.21
C ILE A 19 -0.23 -14.59 21.59
N LYS A 20 -1.32 -15.34 21.80
CA LYS A 20 -2.02 -15.42 23.08
C LYS A 20 -1.10 -15.95 24.19
N ALA A 21 -0.37 -17.03 23.93
CA ALA A 21 0.58 -17.62 24.88
C ALA A 21 1.79 -16.71 25.18
N SER A 22 2.08 -15.74 24.31
CA SER A 22 3.19 -14.80 24.48
C SER A 22 2.80 -13.53 25.23
N GLN A 23 1.51 -13.29 25.44
CA GLN A 23 1.03 -12.10 26.14
C GLN A 23 1.26 -12.21 27.65
N LYS A 24 1.87 -11.20 28.27
CA LYS A 24 2.08 -11.13 29.72
C LYS A 24 0.76 -10.80 30.43
N MET A 25 0.54 -11.45 31.58
CA MET A 25 -0.68 -11.27 32.39
C MET A 25 -0.71 -9.97 33.20
N LYS A 26 0.44 -9.37 33.50
CA LYS A 26 0.54 -8.11 34.26
C LYS A 26 1.21 -7.04 33.41
N ILE A 27 0.43 -6.05 32.99
CA ILE A 27 0.89 -4.88 32.24
C ILE A 27 1.03 -3.71 33.24
N PRO A 28 2.17 -3.02 33.31
CA PRO A 28 2.33 -1.86 34.19
C PRO A 28 1.30 -0.76 33.89
N GLU A 29 0.60 -0.29 34.92
CA GLU A 29 -0.32 0.84 34.83
C GLU A 29 0.42 2.19 34.90
N GLY A 30 -0.18 3.26 34.37
CA GLY A 30 0.32 4.63 34.54
C GLY A 30 1.38 5.10 33.53
N ARG A 31 1.74 4.29 32.52
CA ARG A 31 2.58 4.74 31.38
C ARG A 31 2.14 4.12 30.06
N ARG A 32 2.63 4.67 28.94
CA ARG A 32 2.41 4.08 27.61
C ARG A 32 2.94 2.64 27.59
N VAL A 33 2.05 1.70 27.28
CA VAL A 33 2.35 0.28 27.15
C VAL A 33 3.08 0.06 25.82
N THR A 34 4.23 -0.60 25.88
CA THR A 34 5.03 -0.96 24.70
C THR A 34 4.80 -2.42 24.30
N GLY A 35 5.21 -2.77 23.08
CA GLY A 35 5.24 -4.17 22.64
C GLY A 35 6.03 -5.08 23.57
N TYR A 36 7.12 -4.59 24.16
CA TYR A 36 7.93 -5.34 25.12
C TYR A 36 7.21 -5.55 26.46
N ASP A 37 6.37 -4.61 26.88
CA ASP A 37 5.52 -4.78 28.06
C ASP A 37 4.49 -5.88 27.83
N ILE A 38 3.94 -5.97 26.61
CA ILE A 38 2.92 -6.97 26.25
C ILE A 38 3.55 -8.35 26.01
N TYR A 39 4.66 -8.45 25.27
CA TYR A 39 5.20 -9.72 24.76
C TYR A 39 6.65 -10.02 25.18
N GLY A 40 7.34 -9.07 25.82
CA GLY A 40 8.75 -9.23 26.21
C GLY A 40 9.66 -9.51 25.03
N VAL A 41 10.64 -10.40 25.26
CA VAL A 41 11.61 -10.83 24.23
C VAL A 41 10.95 -11.51 23.01
N LYS A 42 9.69 -11.93 23.12
CA LYS A 42 8.96 -12.58 22.02
C LYS A 42 8.31 -11.58 21.05
N GLN A 43 8.41 -10.28 21.30
CA GLN A 43 7.75 -9.25 20.48
C GLN A 43 8.11 -9.34 18.99
N ASP A 44 9.33 -9.77 18.68
CA ASP A 44 9.80 -9.92 17.29
C ASP A 44 9.07 -11.10 16.62
N GLN A 45 9.05 -12.29 17.22
CA GLN A 45 8.28 -13.43 16.67
C GLN A 45 6.77 -13.14 16.63
N VAL A 46 6.25 -12.39 17.60
CA VAL A 46 4.85 -11.98 17.63
C VAL A 46 4.53 -11.03 16.48
N SER A 47 5.41 -10.05 16.21
CA SER A 47 5.25 -9.16 15.05
C SER A 47 5.22 -9.93 13.73
N GLN A 48 6.10 -10.91 13.56
CA GLN A 48 6.12 -11.79 12.38
C GLN A 48 4.85 -12.64 12.28
N SER A 49 4.33 -13.13 13.42
CA SER A 49 3.07 -13.87 13.45
C SER A 49 1.89 -13.01 13.01
N PHE A 50 1.82 -11.75 13.44
CA PHE A 50 0.80 -10.81 12.96
C PHE A 50 0.90 -10.58 11.44
N ILE A 51 2.09 -10.35 10.90
CA ILE A 51 2.30 -10.21 9.45
C ILE A 51 1.83 -11.45 8.70
N ASN A 52 2.23 -12.65 9.16
CA ASN A 52 1.88 -13.91 8.52
C ASN A 52 0.37 -14.17 8.56
N ILE A 53 -0.30 -13.90 9.68
CA ILE A 53 -1.76 -14.01 9.78
C ILE A 53 -2.43 -13.07 8.78
N ALA A 54 -2.00 -11.82 8.71
CA ALA A 54 -2.61 -10.83 7.83
C ALA A 54 -2.44 -11.19 6.34
N LEU A 55 -1.23 -11.60 5.94
CA LEU A 55 -0.95 -12.08 4.58
C LEU A 55 -1.76 -13.31 4.21
N LYS A 56 -1.95 -14.25 5.16
CA LYS A 56 -2.79 -15.44 4.94
C LYS A 56 -4.27 -15.08 4.82
N TRP A 57 -4.78 -14.15 5.62
CA TRP A 57 -6.15 -13.67 5.45
C TRP A 57 -6.34 -12.94 4.12
N ARG A 58 -5.36 -12.12 3.70
CA ARG A 58 -5.35 -11.45 2.40
C ARG A 58 -5.35 -12.46 1.25
N SER A 59 -4.56 -13.54 1.33
CA SER A 59 -4.54 -14.57 0.28
C SER A 59 -5.85 -15.36 0.17
N LEU A 60 -6.61 -15.45 1.27
CA LEU A 60 -7.97 -15.98 1.28
C LEU A 60 -9.03 -14.94 0.85
N LYS A 61 -8.62 -13.72 0.47
CA LYS A 61 -9.47 -12.55 0.20
C LYS A 61 -10.39 -12.17 1.37
N ASN A 62 -10.07 -12.61 2.59
CA ASN A 62 -10.74 -12.17 3.80
C ASN A 62 -10.09 -10.86 4.29
N TYR A 63 -10.34 -9.80 3.53
CA TYR A 63 -9.81 -8.48 3.78
C TYR A 63 -10.15 -7.91 5.17
N PRO A 64 -11.37 -8.09 5.72
CA PRO A 64 -11.68 -7.62 7.07
C PRO A 64 -10.74 -8.18 8.15
N GLU A 65 -10.48 -9.48 8.16
CA GLU A 65 -9.58 -10.10 9.14
C GLU A 65 -8.11 -9.74 8.89
N ALA A 66 -7.70 -9.59 7.63
CA ALA A 66 -6.36 -9.12 7.29
C ALA A 66 -6.11 -7.69 7.82
N LEU A 67 -7.01 -6.75 7.53
CA LEU A 67 -6.94 -5.37 7.99
C LEU A 67 -6.96 -5.28 9.52
N LYS A 68 -7.83 -6.04 10.18
CA LYS A 68 -7.89 -6.14 11.64
C LYS A 68 -6.56 -6.60 12.22
N THR A 69 -5.94 -7.62 11.63
CA THR A 69 -4.66 -8.16 12.08
C THR A 69 -3.53 -7.14 11.92
N TYR A 70 -3.43 -6.45 10.78
CA TYR A 70 -2.45 -5.38 10.60
C TYR A 70 -2.65 -4.23 11.59
N ARG A 71 -3.90 -3.82 11.84
CA ARG A 71 -4.21 -2.78 12.83
C ARG A 71 -3.82 -3.19 14.25
N MET A 72 -4.03 -4.46 14.62
CA MET A 72 -3.58 -4.99 15.91
C MET A 72 -2.05 -4.96 16.06
N LEU A 73 -1.30 -5.22 14.98
CA LEU A 73 0.15 -5.04 14.97
C LEU A 73 0.50 -3.57 15.22
N LEU A 74 -0.11 -2.65 14.47
CA LEU A 74 0.17 -1.22 14.60
C LEU A 74 -0.18 -0.66 15.98
N ASP A 75 -1.22 -1.17 16.61
CA ASP A 75 -1.63 -0.80 17.97
C ASP A 75 -0.65 -1.32 19.03
N ARG A 76 -0.31 -2.61 18.98
CA ARG A 76 0.44 -3.30 20.05
C ARG A 76 1.95 -3.24 19.89
N LEU A 77 2.42 -3.06 18.66
CA LEU A 77 3.84 -3.18 18.27
C LEU A 77 4.27 -1.98 17.42
N SER A 78 3.68 -0.79 17.64
CA SER A 78 3.95 0.41 16.85
C SER A 78 5.44 0.81 16.75
N LEU A 79 6.26 0.40 17.73
CA LEU A 79 7.70 0.70 17.81
C LEU A 79 8.57 -0.28 17.00
N GLN A 80 8.00 -1.40 16.55
CA GLN A 80 8.67 -2.34 15.65
C GLN A 80 8.63 -1.75 14.23
N LEU A 81 9.58 -0.88 13.91
CA LEU A 81 9.52 -0.02 12.72
C LEU A 81 9.35 -0.81 11.40
N GLY A 82 10.07 -1.91 11.24
CA GLY A 82 9.96 -2.78 10.06
C GLY A 82 8.57 -3.42 9.93
N PRO A 83 8.13 -4.24 10.90
CA PRO A 83 6.79 -4.83 10.89
C PRO A 83 5.66 -3.80 10.82
N ALA A 84 5.81 -2.64 11.45
CA ALA A 84 4.84 -1.55 11.37
C ALA A 84 4.78 -0.94 9.95
N ALA A 85 5.92 -0.77 9.29
CA ALA A 85 5.96 -0.33 7.89
C ALA A 85 5.26 -1.33 6.96
N GLU A 86 5.57 -2.62 7.10
CA GLU A 86 4.90 -3.70 6.34
C GLU A 86 3.40 -3.73 6.58
N ALA A 87 2.95 -3.50 7.82
CA ALA A 87 1.53 -3.45 8.14
C ALA A 87 0.81 -2.26 7.48
N ARG A 88 1.41 -1.06 7.49
CA ARG A 88 0.85 0.12 6.79
C ARG A 88 0.77 -0.11 5.29
N TYR A 89 1.85 -0.64 4.70
CA TYR A 89 1.88 -0.94 3.28
C TYR A 89 0.83 -2.01 2.90
N GLY A 90 0.73 -3.08 3.68
CA GLY A 90 -0.24 -4.15 3.45
C GLY A 90 -1.70 -3.69 3.58
N ILE A 91 -2.00 -2.72 4.45
CA ILE A 91 -3.32 -2.08 4.51
C ILE A 91 -3.64 -1.35 3.20
N ALA A 92 -2.68 -0.57 2.67
CA ALA A 92 -2.85 0.16 1.42
C ALA A 92 -3.06 -0.78 0.22
N GLU A 93 -2.29 -1.86 0.14
CA GLU A 93 -2.46 -2.89 -0.89
C GLU A 93 -3.84 -3.57 -0.83
N ILE A 94 -4.35 -3.85 0.37
CA ILE A 94 -5.70 -4.43 0.52
C ILE A 94 -6.75 -3.47 -0.05
N TYR A 95 -6.64 -2.17 0.20
CA TYR A 95 -7.57 -1.21 -0.38
C TYR A 95 -7.48 -1.14 -1.90
N MET A 96 -6.27 -1.25 -2.49
CA MET A 96 -6.13 -1.38 -3.95
C MET A 96 -6.82 -2.64 -4.49
N GLU A 97 -6.62 -3.80 -3.85
CA GLU A 97 -7.25 -5.06 -4.27
C GLU A 97 -8.78 -5.03 -4.17
N GLN A 98 -9.32 -4.19 -3.28
CA GLN A 98 -10.75 -3.93 -3.16
C GLN A 98 -11.26 -2.85 -4.14
N HIS A 99 -10.39 -2.32 -5.02
CA HIS A 99 -10.68 -1.18 -5.90
C HIS A 99 -11.10 0.10 -5.15
N ARG A 100 -10.74 0.19 -3.86
CA ARG A 100 -10.99 1.34 -2.99
C ARG A 100 -9.82 2.31 -3.11
N TYR A 101 -9.68 2.92 -4.28
CA TYR A 101 -8.49 3.69 -4.64
C TYR A 101 -8.26 4.93 -3.77
N MET A 102 -9.31 5.60 -3.31
CA MET A 102 -9.15 6.75 -2.39
C MET A 102 -8.59 6.31 -1.04
N ASP A 103 -9.14 5.25 -0.46
CA ASP A 103 -8.63 4.68 0.80
C ASP A 103 -7.19 4.16 0.67
N ALA A 104 -6.85 3.60 -0.50
CA ALA A 104 -5.49 3.17 -0.82
C ALA A 104 -4.52 4.35 -0.87
N ILE A 105 -4.89 5.46 -1.51
CA ILE A 105 -4.08 6.70 -1.55
C ILE A 105 -3.83 7.20 -0.13
N ASP A 106 -4.87 7.29 0.70
CA ASP A 106 -4.73 7.75 2.10
C ASP A 106 -3.77 6.84 2.90
N ALA A 107 -3.91 5.52 2.74
CA ALA A 107 -3.06 4.55 3.42
C ALA A 107 -1.60 4.56 2.91
N PHE A 108 -1.37 4.71 1.60
CA PHE A 108 -0.01 4.88 1.06
C PHE A 108 0.62 6.19 1.51
N ASN A 109 -0.14 7.28 1.55
CA ASN A 109 0.36 8.56 2.05
C ASN A 109 0.73 8.48 3.54
N GLU A 110 -0.04 7.76 4.35
CA GLU A 110 0.35 7.47 5.74
C GLU A 110 1.68 6.71 5.79
N PHE A 111 1.81 5.65 4.99
CA PHE A 111 3.05 4.87 4.90
C PHE A 111 4.24 5.76 4.49
N ILE A 112 4.12 6.56 3.44
CA ILE A 112 5.15 7.50 2.97
C ILE A 112 5.54 8.46 4.09
N ALA A 113 4.58 9.06 4.78
CA ALA A 113 4.83 10.02 5.85
C ALA A 113 5.50 9.39 7.09
N LYS A 114 5.18 8.13 7.41
CA LYS A 114 5.70 7.44 8.61
C LYS A 114 6.97 6.65 8.34
N ASN A 115 7.26 6.31 7.09
CA ASN A 115 8.32 5.38 6.72
C ASN A 115 9.20 5.91 5.55
N PRO A 116 9.77 7.13 5.65
CA PRO A 116 10.47 7.79 4.53
C PRO A 116 11.74 7.08 4.04
N THR A 117 12.32 6.20 4.86
CA THR A 117 13.55 5.45 4.53
C THR A 117 13.32 3.96 4.30
N TYR A 118 12.05 3.52 4.27
CA TYR A 118 11.74 2.10 4.09
C TYR A 118 11.91 1.67 2.63
N TYR A 119 12.32 0.42 2.39
CA TYR A 119 12.68 -0.04 1.03
C TYR A 119 11.52 0.03 0.03
N ARG A 120 10.26 -0.07 0.51
CA ARG A 120 9.05 0.08 -0.32
C ARG A 120 8.61 1.53 -0.55
N PHE A 121 9.36 2.51 -0.06
CA PHE A 121 9.02 3.93 -0.24
C PHE A 121 8.80 4.31 -1.71
N PRO A 122 9.70 3.95 -2.66
CA PRO A 122 9.46 4.23 -4.07
C PRO A 122 8.16 3.57 -4.56
N GLU A 123 7.93 2.31 -4.18
CA GLU A 123 6.81 1.53 -4.68
C GLU A 123 5.45 2.07 -4.20
N ALA A 124 5.40 2.63 -2.99
CA ALA A 124 4.22 3.35 -2.51
C ALA A 124 3.90 4.58 -3.38
N ILE A 125 4.91 5.35 -3.79
CA ILE A 125 4.72 6.52 -4.69
C ILE A 125 4.16 6.07 -6.04
N PHE A 126 4.71 4.99 -6.61
CA PHE A 126 4.21 4.42 -7.85
C PHE A 126 2.74 3.97 -7.71
N ASN A 127 2.40 3.29 -6.63
CA ASN A 127 1.04 2.82 -6.39
C ASN A 127 0.04 3.96 -6.15
N VAL A 128 0.45 5.10 -5.59
CA VAL A 128 -0.38 6.30 -5.54
C VAL A 128 -0.69 6.81 -6.95
N ALA A 129 0.28 6.81 -7.87
CA ALA A 129 0.05 7.16 -9.28
C ALA A 129 -0.98 6.22 -9.93
N VAL A 130 -0.83 4.91 -9.72
CA VAL A 130 -1.77 3.88 -10.20
C VAL A 130 -3.18 4.11 -9.65
N CYS A 131 -3.32 4.48 -8.37
CA CYS A 131 -4.62 4.78 -7.78
C CYS A 131 -5.26 6.04 -8.40
N TYR A 132 -4.49 7.10 -8.64
CA TYR A 132 -5.00 8.29 -9.32
C TYR A 132 -5.43 8.01 -10.76
N GLU A 133 -4.66 7.19 -11.49
CA GLU A 133 -5.03 6.75 -12.84
C GLU A 133 -6.34 5.96 -12.82
N ALA A 134 -6.51 5.03 -11.89
CA ALA A 134 -7.75 4.25 -11.74
C ALA A 134 -8.97 5.13 -11.39
N LEU A 135 -8.75 6.25 -10.71
CA LEU A 135 -9.75 7.28 -10.43
C LEU A 135 -9.95 8.28 -11.56
N ARG A 136 -9.26 8.11 -12.69
CA ARG A 136 -9.26 9.04 -13.84
C ARG A 136 -8.80 10.47 -13.48
N GLN A 137 -8.01 10.61 -12.42
CA GLN A 137 -7.36 11.88 -12.05
C GLN A 137 -6.00 11.96 -12.75
N TYR A 138 -6.04 12.09 -14.08
CA TYR A 138 -4.86 11.92 -14.95
C TYR A 138 -3.76 12.95 -14.69
N ASP A 139 -4.10 14.21 -14.38
CA ASP A 139 -3.11 15.22 -13.97
C ASP A 139 -2.28 14.74 -12.77
N LYS A 140 -2.93 14.20 -11.73
CA LYS A 140 -2.22 13.70 -10.55
C LYS A 140 -1.44 12.43 -10.84
N ALA A 141 -2.03 11.51 -11.62
CA ALA A 141 -1.34 10.29 -12.02
C ALA A 141 -0.02 10.62 -12.74
N TYR A 142 -0.06 11.59 -13.67
CA TYR A 142 1.11 12.08 -14.39
C TYR A 142 2.17 12.63 -13.44
N GLU A 143 1.81 13.54 -12.53
CA GLU A 143 2.76 14.14 -11.58
C GLU A 143 3.46 13.08 -10.72
N TYR A 144 2.74 12.07 -10.22
CA TYR A 144 3.34 11.00 -9.43
C TYR A 144 4.20 10.05 -10.25
N TYR A 145 3.77 9.65 -11.47
CA TYR A 145 4.61 8.82 -12.35
C TYR A 145 5.89 9.55 -12.75
N LYS A 146 5.79 10.84 -13.07
CA LYS A 146 6.94 11.70 -13.40
C LYS A 146 7.89 11.83 -12.23
N THR A 147 7.37 12.15 -11.04
CA THR A 147 8.17 12.23 -9.81
C THR A 147 8.89 10.92 -9.54
N TYR A 148 8.20 9.77 -9.69
CA TYR A 148 8.82 8.46 -9.53
C TYR A 148 9.96 8.24 -10.54
N ARG A 149 9.70 8.46 -11.84
CA ARG A 149 10.68 8.30 -12.93
C ARG A 149 11.93 9.15 -12.67
N ASP A 150 11.75 10.40 -12.29
CA ASP A 150 12.85 11.36 -12.15
C ASP A 150 13.70 11.08 -10.90
N THR A 151 13.08 10.56 -9.84
CA THR A 151 13.72 10.33 -8.54
C THR A 151 14.30 8.90 -8.40
N TYR A 152 13.61 7.88 -8.91
CA TYR A 152 13.93 6.46 -8.69
C TYR A 152 14.34 5.74 -9.97
N LYS A 153 15.46 6.19 -10.55
CA LYS A 153 15.99 5.69 -11.83
C LYS A 153 16.34 4.19 -11.82
N ASP A 154 16.75 3.69 -10.66
CA ASP A 154 17.06 2.27 -10.44
C ASP A 154 15.95 1.52 -9.67
N GLY A 155 14.79 2.16 -9.49
CA GLY A 155 13.67 1.57 -8.75
C GLY A 155 12.97 0.45 -9.53
N PRO A 156 12.29 -0.48 -8.85
CA PRO A 156 11.68 -1.66 -9.48
C PRO A 156 10.67 -1.31 -10.58
N ASN A 157 9.93 -0.21 -10.40
CA ASN A 157 8.92 0.27 -11.35
C ASN A 157 9.42 1.37 -12.29
N PHE A 158 10.73 1.61 -12.43
CA PHE A 158 11.26 2.69 -13.27
C PHE A 158 10.76 2.62 -14.71
N LYS A 159 10.92 1.46 -15.36
CA LYS A 159 10.47 1.26 -16.74
C LYS A 159 8.96 1.46 -16.88
N GLY A 160 8.18 1.01 -15.89
CA GLY A 160 6.73 1.19 -15.88
C GLY A 160 6.35 2.67 -15.78
N ALA A 161 7.00 3.42 -14.90
CA ALA A 161 6.79 4.85 -14.75
C ALA A 161 7.23 5.62 -16.00
N GLU A 162 8.40 5.29 -16.56
CA GLU A 162 8.90 5.90 -17.79
C GLU A 162 7.93 5.71 -18.96
N LEU A 163 7.40 4.49 -19.15
CA LEU A 163 6.42 4.21 -20.19
C LEU A 163 5.12 4.99 -19.98
N LYS A 164 4.62 5.07 -18.75
CA LYS A 164 3.42 5.85 -18.42
C LYS A 164 3.62 7.33 -18.71
N VAL A 165 4.77 7.88 -18.32
CA VAL A 165 5.06 9.30 -18.58
C VAL A 165 5.16 9.57 -20.08
N ARG A 166 5.87 8.72 -20.83
CA ARG A 166 5.95 8.86 -22.30
C ARG A 166 4.57 8.78 -22.95
N GLN A 167 3.73 7.85 -22.51
CA GLN A 167 2.35 7.73 -22.99
C GLN A 167 1.54 9.01 -22.70
N TYR A 168 1.66 9.56 -21.50
CA TYR A 168 0.93 10.76 -21.10
C TYR A 168 1.43 12.03 -21.80
N GLU A 169 2.71 12.11 -22.15
CA GLU A 169 3.31 13.24 -22.88
C GLU A 169 3.18 13.11 -24.40
N TYR A 170 2.63 12.01 -24.91
CA TYR A 170 2.33 11.86 -26.32
C TYR A 170 1.22 12.83 -26.73
N ASP A 171 1.35 13.39 -27.92
CA ASP A 171 0.42 14.34 -28.54
C ASP A 171 0.33 13.87 -30.00
N GLU A 172 -0.76 13.16 -30.33
CA GLU A 172 -0.89 12.44 -31.61
C GLU A 172 -1.33 13.37 -32.74
N ASP A 173 -2.28 14.27 -32.47
CA ASP A 173 -2.81 15.23 -33.45
C ASP A 173 -1.99 16.54 -33.54
N GLN A 174 -0.99 16.71 -32.66
CA GLN A 174 -0.05 17.83 -32.60
C GLN A 174 -0.73 19.17 -32.33
N ASP A 175 -1.83 19.18 -31.57
CA ASP A 175 -2.54 20.39 -31.18
C ASP A 175 -1.89 21.15 -30.00
N GLY A 176 -0.86 20.54 -29.39
CA GLY A 176 -0.07 21.10 -28.30
C GLY A 176 -0.56 20.72 -26.90
N PHE A 177 -1.55 19.84 -26.79
CA PHE A 177 -2.01 19.29 -25.53
C PHE A 177 -1.55 17.84 -25.37
N PRO A 178 -0.76 17.52 -24.33
CA PRO A 178 -0.35 16.14 -24.09
C PRO A 178 -1.54 15.27 -23.67
N PHE A 179 -1.50 13.98 -24.02
CA PHE A 179 -2.58 13.02 -23.83
C PHE A 179 -3.20 13.01 -22.43
N TYR A 180 -2.42 13.21 -21.35
CA TYR A 180 -3.02 13.26 -20.01
C TYR A 180 -3.96 14.47 -19.79
N ARG A 181 -3.71 15.59 -20.48
CA ARG A 181 -4.59 16.77 -20.48
C ARG A 181 -5.86 16.52 -21.28
N GLU A 182 -5.74 15.86 -22.43
CA GLU A 182 -6.88 15.38 -23.21
C GLU A 182 -7.79 14.48 -22.36
N LEU A 183 -7.19 13.48 -21.71
CA LEU A 183 -7.90 12.56 -20.82
C LEU A 183 -8.58 13.28 -19.65
N ALA A 184 -7.93 14.29 -19.07
CA ALA A 184 -8.50 15.09 -17.98
C ALA A 184 -9.66 15.98 -18.45
N ALA A 185 -9.59 16.50 -19.68
CA ALA A 185 -10.63 17.32 -20.30
C ALA A 185 -11.77 16.50 -20.94
N GLY A 186 -11.55 15.20 -21.17
CA GLY A 186 -12.49 14.33 -21.86
C GLY A 186 -12.52 14.57 -23.38
N THR A 187 -11.42 15.06 -23.94
CA THR A 187 -11.24 15.35 -25.37
C THR A 187 -10.40 14.25 -26.05
N SER A 188 -10.28 14.33 -27.37
CA SER A 188 -9.72 13.25 -28.20
C SER A 188 -8.39 13.67 -28.80
N ASP A 189 -7.32 13.00 -28.38
CA ASP A 189 -5.95 13.17 -28.91
C ASP A 189 -5.79 12.76 -30.40
N THR A 190 -6.86 12.23 -31.02
CA THR A 190 -6.86 11.87 -32.46
C THR A 190 -7.72 12.79 -33.32
N ASP A 191 -8.44 13.75 -32.72
CA ASP A 191 -9.28 14.72 -33.44
C ASP A 191 -8.84 16.16 -33.10
N PRO A 192 -8.10 16.84 -34.00
CA PRO A 192 -7.53 18.17 -33.73
C PRO A 192 -8.57 19.28 -33.52
N ASN A 193 -9.86 18.97 -33.68
CA ASN A 193 -10.95 19.89 -33.38
C ASN A 193 -11.49 19.75 -31.95
N GLN A 194 -11.11 18.71 -31.22
CA GLN A 194 -11.50 18.44 -29.84
C GLN A 194 -10.31 18.68 -28.92
N ARG A 195 -10.25 19.86 -28.31
CA ARG A 195 -9.14 20.26 -27.45
C ARG A 195 -9.58 20.78 -26.08
N PRO A 196 -8.75 20.63 -25.04
CA PRO A 196 -8.95 21.19 -23.73
C PRO A 196 -9.15 22.70 -23.78
N LYS A 197 -9.84 23.22 -22.77
CA LYS A 197 -9.90 24.67 -22.56
C LYS A 197 -8.55 25.15 -22.02
N LYS A 198 -8.03 26.22 -22.61
CA LYS A 198 -6.85 26.95 -22.13
C LYS A 198 -7.07 27.55 -20.75
#